data_AF-A0A2J6WHZ7-F1
#
_entry.id   AF-A0A2J6WHZ7-F1
#
_cell.length_a   1.000
_cell.length_b   1.000
_cell.length_c   1.000
_cell.angle_alpha   90.00
_cell.angle_beta   90.00
_cell.angle_gamma   90.00
#
_symmetry.space_group_name_H-M   'P 1'
#
loop_
_entity.id
_entity.type
_entity.pdbx_description
1 polymer ?
#
loop_
_entity_poly.entity_id
_entity_poly.type
_entity_poly.pdbx_seq_one_letter_code
_entity_poly.pdbx_strand_id
1 'polypeptide(L)'
;MRIFEIKLRQEEDFKPLREIFSENNEKYLFSYLQRLTGEQIKSHLNKEIFPFYAQILSRARLVFKQNLPQKVQDNLVLIEEVFANSSFSTNVQSGNMSEIIGLISEIDETTILKTDILGDAIESSLSETGGTQDIGLYRTPEHIRQMMVAITNPTFDDIIYDPACGTGGFLFDAYHYCIEKVTK
;
A
#
# COMPACT_ATOMS: atom_id res chain seq x y z
N MET A 1 4.52 3.65 -3.04
CA MET A 1 5.81 4.33 -3.34
C MET A 1 6.20 5.35 -2.28
N ARG A 2 5.46 6.45 -2.08
CA ARG A 2 5.87 7.52 -1.14
C ARG A 2 6.12 7.04 0.29
N ILE A 3 5.24 6.20 0.83
CA ILE A 3 5.45 5.53 2.14
C ILE A 3 6.80 4.80 2.16
N PHE A 4 7.09 4.00 1.14
CA PHE A 4 8.33 3.24 1.07
C PHE A 4 9.56 4.15 0.99
N GLU A 5 9.50 5.24 0.22
CA GLU A 5 10.58 6.24 0.17
C GLU A 5 10.81 6.91 1.54
N ILE A 6 9.76 7.19 2.30
CA ILE A 6 9.89 7.71 3.67
C ILE A 6 10.55 6.67 4.58
N LYS A 7 10.11 5.40 4.52
CA LYS A 7 10.75 4.31 5.28
C LYS A 7 12.22 4.15 4.94
N LEU A 8 12.58 4.21 3.66
CA LEU A 8 13.98 4.21 3.23
C LEU A 8 14.78 5.32 3.94
N ARG A 9 14.23 6.52 4.13
CA ARG A 9 14.90 7.64 4.81
C ARG A 9 14.92 7.54 6.33
N GLN A 10 13.83 7.12 6.95
CA GLN A 10 13.63 7.22 8.40
C GLN A 10 13.95 5.93 9.17
N GLU A 11 13.79 4.75 8.57
CA GLU A 11 13.92 3.47 9.26
C GLU A 11 15.30 2.83 9.05
N GLU A 12 15.94 2.40 10.15
CA GLU A 12 17.26 1.76 10.13
C GLU A 12 17.27 0.46 9.32
N ASP A 13 16.25 -0.38 9.48
CA ASP A 13 16.15 -1.68 8.79
C ASP A 13 16.10 -1.54 7.25
N PHE A 14 15.67 -0.37 6.75
CA PHE A 14 15.53 -0.08 5.33
C PHE A 14 16.78 0.60 4.74
N LYS A 15 17.74 1.04 5.56
CA LYS A 15 18.96 1.74 5.09
C LYS A 15 19.73 1.00 4.00
N PRO A 16 19.96 -0.33 4.07
CA PRO A 16 20.73 -1.03 3.04
C PRO A 16 20.06 -0.97 1.66
N LEU A 17 18.73 -0.85 1.61
CA LEU A 17 17.98 -0.77 0.34
C LEU A 17 18.22 0.54 -0.42
N ARG A 18 18.78 1.57 0.23
CA ARG A 18 19.09 2.86 -0.42
C ARG A 18 20.06 2.70 -1.60
N GLU A 19 20.95 1.72 -1.54
CA GLU A 19 21.90 1.40 -2.62
C GLU A 19 21.20 0.98 -3.92
N ILE A 20 19.98 0.44 -3.84
CA ILE A 20 19.19 0.12 -5.03
C ILE A 20 18.82 1.39 -5.81
N PHE A 21 18.71 2.53 -5.11
CA PHE A 21 18.25 3.81 -5.64
C PHE A 21 19.36 4.83 -5.88
N SER A 22 20.63 4.45 -5.70
CA SER A 22 21.76 5.34 -5.99
C SER A 22 22.07 5.46 -7.50
N GLU A 23 22.95 6.40 -7.86
CA GLU A 23 23.35 6.69 -9.24
C GLU A 23 22.15 7.06 -10.13
N ASN A 24 21.90 6.31 -11.20
CA ASN A 24 20.84 6.57 -12.17
C ASN A 24 19.47 5.97 -11.76
N ASN A 25 19.37 5.38 -10.56
CA ASN A 25 18.15 4.72 -10.08
C ASN A 25 17.25 5.62 -9.23
N GLU A 26 17.60 6.90 -9.01
CA GLU A 26 16.71 7.88 -8.38
C GLU A 26 15.37 8.01 -9.13
N LYS A 27 15.37 7.71 -10.44
CA LYS A 27 14.15 7.67 -11.26
C LYS A 27 13.06 6.73 -10.75
N TYR A 28 13.39 5.78 -9.86
CA TYR A 28 12.43 4.86 -9.27
C TYR A 28 11.81 5.36 -7.97
N LEU A 29 12.26 6.50 -7.43
CA LEU A 29 11.69 7.12 -6.23
C LEU A 29 10.40 7.90 -6.56
N PHE A 30 9.52 8.06 -5.56
CA PHE A 30 8.30 8.86 -5.71
C PHE A 30 8.63 10.33 -5.97
N SER A 31 9.62 10.88 -5.28
CA SER A 31 10.06 12.27 -5.45
C SER A 31 10.47 12.61 -6.88
N TYR A 32 10.95 11.63 -7.66
CA TYR A 32 11.27 11.83 -9.07
C TYR A 32 10.05 12.14 -9.94
N LEU A 33 8.87 11.63 -9.58
CA LEU A 33 7.63 11.84 -10.35
C LEU A 33 7.24 13.32 -10.43
N GLN A 34 7.63 14.14 -9.47
CA GLN A 34 7.38 15.59 -9.45
C GLN A 34 8.09 16.35 -10.57
N ARG A 35 9.13 15.75 -11.15
CA ARG A 35 9.91 16.33 -12.25
C ARG A 35 9.30 16.06 -13.62
N LEU A 36 8.26 15.23 -13.69
CA LEU A 36 7.67 14.72 -14.92
C LEU A 36 6.33 15.40 -15.23
N THR A 37 6.01 15.51 -16.52
CA THR A 37 4.67 15.91 -16.97
C THR A 37 3.66 14.77 -16.82
N GLY A 38 2.36 15.06 -16.85
CA GLY A 38 1.31 14.04 -16.67
C GLY A 38 1.43 12.83 -17.61
N GLU A 39 1.75 13.06 -18.89
CA GLU A 39 1.97 11.99 -19.87
C GLU A 39 3.25 11.18 -19.57
N GLN A 40 4.32 11.88 -19.18
CA GLN A 40 5.58 11.23 -18.78
C GLN A 40 5.39 10.39 -17.53
N ILE A 41 4.64 10.85 -16.53
CA ILE A 41 4.31 10.12 -15.31
C ILE A 41 3.63 8.79 -15.66
N LYS A 42 2.59 8.81 -16.50
CA LYS A 42 1.88 7.59 -16.88
C LYS A 42 2.79 6.60 -17.62
N SER A 43 3.60 7.09 -18.57
CA SER A 43 4.55 6.23 -19.30
C SER A 43 5.61 5.66 -18.36
N HIS A 44 6.17 6.48 -17.48
CA HIS A 44 7.20 6.10 -16.51
C HIS A 44 6.67 5.10 -15.49
N LEU A 45 5.45 5.28 -14.98
CA LEU A 45 4.82 4.34 -14.05
C LEU A 45 4.68 2.95 -14.68
N ASN A 46 4.14 2.86 -15.91
CA ASN A 46 3.92 1.58 -16.56
C ASN A 46 5.20 0.89 -17.06
N LYS A 47 6.15 1.65 -17.62
CA LYS A 47 7.33 1.07 -18.29
C LYS A 47 8.53 0.89 -17.38
N GLU A 48 8.64 1.71 -16.33
CA GLU A 48 9.82 1.74 -15.45
C GLU A 48 9.45 1.34 -14.02
N ILE A 49 8.51 2.03 -13.37
CA ILE A 49 8.20 1.82 -11.94
C ILE A 49 7.58 0.45 -11.68
N PHE A 50 6.47 0.11 -12.33
CA PHE A 50 5.77 -1.15 -12.06
C PHE A 50 6.67 -2.37 -12.28
N PRO A 51 7.39 -2.51 -13.42
CA PRO A 51 8.32 -3.63 -13.60
C PRO A 51 9.48 -3.63 -12.60
N PHE A 52 9.97 -2.46 -12.18
CA PHE A 52 11.04 -2.36 -11.20
C PHE A 52 10.60 -2.88 -9.82
N TYR A 53 9.45 -2.41 -9.33
CA TYR A 53 8.93 -2.79 -8.02
C TYR A 53 8.36 -4.21 -7.99
N ALA A 54 7.87 -4.73 -9.11
CA ALA A 54 7.51 -6.15 -9.29
C ALA A 54 8.70 -7.12 -9.16
N GLN A 55 9.92 -6.60 -9.01
CA GLN A 55 11.14 -7.40 -8.78
C GLN A 55 11.92 -6.89 -7.56
N ILE A 56 11.30 -6.08 -6.70
CA ILE A 56 12.02 -5.36 -5.64
C ILE A 56 12.68 -6.30 -4.63
N LEU A 57 12.08 -7.46 -4.36
CA LEU A 57 12.65 -8.42 -3.41
C LEU A 57 13.94 -9.03 -3.97
N SER A 58 13.95 -9.38 -5.26
CA SER A 58 15.16 -9.87 -5.93
C SER A 58 16.28 -8.83 -5.93
N ARG A 59 15.94 -7.55 -6.14
CA ARG A 59 16.89 -6.43 -6.10
C ARG A 59 17.43 -6.18 -4.69
N ALA A 60 16.57 -6.26 -3.68
CA ALA A 60 16.95 -6.13 -2.28
C ALA A 60 17.98 -7.17 -1.86
N ARG A 61 17.84 -8.41 -2.32
CA ARG A 61 18.81 -9.49 -2.04
C ARG A 61 20.20 -9.25 -2.63
N LEU A 62 20.35 -8.36 -3.62
CA LEU A 62 21.66 -8.01 -4.18
C LEU A 62 22.45 -7.07 -3.26
N VAL A 63 21.76 -6.23 -2.49
CA VAL A 63 22.38 -5.23 -1.60
C VAL A 63 22.41 -5.69 -0.15
N PHE A 64 21.52 -6.62 0.24
CA PHE A 64 21.54 -7.24 1.55
C PHE A 64 22.57 -8.36 1.63
N LYS A 65 23.68 -8.10 2.34
CA LYS A 65 24.74 -9.09 2.59
C LYS A 65 24.35 -10.15 3.63
N GLN A 66 23.30 -9.91 4.41
CA GLN A 66 22.75 -10.81 5.43
C GLN A 66 21.29 -11.14 5.11
N ASN A 67 20.68 -12.04 5.88
CA ASN A 67 19.25 -12.29 5.79
C ASN A 67 18.47 -11.00 6.02
N LEU A 68 17.43 -10.77 5.22
CA LEU A 68 16.56 -9.61 5.41
C LEU A 68 15.81 -9.76 6.75
N PRO A 69 15.68 -8.67 7.54
CA PRO A 69 14.75 -8.65 8.66
C PRO A 69 13.33 -9.01 8.19
N GLN A 70 12.60 -9.81 8.97
CA GLN A 70 11.24 -10.27 8.60
C GLN A 70 10.34 -9.09 8.22
N LYS A 71 10.36 -8.02 9.01
CA LYS A 71 9.63 -6.76 8.73
C LYS A 71 9.91 -6.21 7.33
N VAL A 72 11.18 -6.17 6.93
CA VAL A 72 11.58 -5.64 5.61
C VAL A 72 11.13 -6.60 4.51
N GLN A 73 11.33 -7.90 4.71
CA GLN A 73 10.90 -8.93 3.78
C GLN A 73 9.40 -8.86 3.51
N ASP A 74 8.57 -8.78 4.56
CA ASP A 74 7.11 -8.70 4.44
C ASP A 74 6.68 -7.44 3.67
N ASN A 75 7.31 -6.29 3.95
CA ASN A 75 7.05 -5.06 3.21
C ASN A 75 7.41 -5.20 1.72
N LEU A 76 8.54 -5.83 1.41
CA LEU A 76 8.98 -6.01 0.02
C LEU A 76 8.10 -7.00 -0.75
N VAL A 77 7.66 -8.09 -0.11
CA VAL A 77 6.72 -9.05 -0.71
C VAL A 77 5.40 -8.36 -1.02
N LEU A 78 4.86 -7.55 -0.08
CA LEU A 78 3.62 -6.80 -0.32
C LEU A 78 3.78 -5.79 -1.47
N ILE A 79 4.91 -5.07 -1.52
CA ILE A 79 5.18 -4.13 -2.61
C ILE A 79 5.29 -4.89 -3.94
N GLU A 80 5.96 -6.02 -3.97
CA GLU A 80 6.11 -6.84 -5.18
C GLU A 80 4.75 -7.30 -5.71
N GLU A 81 3.90 -7.85 -4.83
CA GLU A 81 2.56 -8.34 -5.18
C GLU A 81 1.66 -7.21 -5.72
N VAL A 82 1.65 -6.04 -5.07
CA VAL A 82 0.85 -4.89 -5.52
C VAL A 82 1.34 -4.39 -6.89
N PHE A 83 2.65 -4.27 -7.09
CA PHE A 83 3.20 -3.65 -8.30
C PHE A 83 3.23 -4.61 -9.50
N ALA A 84 3.41 -5.91 -9.28
CA ALA A 84 3.32 -6.93 -10.33
C ALA A 84 1.95 -6.96 -11.02
N ASN A 85 0.89 -6.65 -10.26
CA ASN A 85 -0.49 -6.65 -10.74
C ASN A 85 -1.01 -5.24 -11.10
N SER A 86 -0.15 -4.21 -11.11
CA SER A 86 -0.54 -2.82 -11.37
C SER A 86 -0.37 -2.42 -12.83
N SER A 87 -1.36 -1.71 -13.38
CA SER A 87 -1.27 -1.07 -14.71
C SER A 87 -2.21 0.12 -14.83
N PHE A 88 -1.76 1.18 -15.52
CA PHE A 88 -2.60 2.31 -15.94
C PHE A 88 -3.04 2.24 -17.41
N SER A 89 -2.87 1.10 -18.08
CA SER A 89 -3.20 0.94 -19.50
C SER A 89 -4.70 1.00 -19.81
N THR A 90 -5.56 0.54 -18.90
CA THR A 90 -7.02 0.43 -19.14
C THR A 90 -7.87 1.38 -18.29
N ASN A 91 -7.42 1.74 -17.09
CA ASN A 91 -8.29 2.32 -16.06
C ASN A 91 -8.09 3.84 -15.82
N VAL A 92 -7.09 4.45 -16.46
CA VAL A 92 -6.84 5.90 -16.38
C VAL A 92 -6.91 6.48 -17.78
N GLN A 93 -8.12 6.84 -18.20
CA GLN A 93 -8.43 7.40 -19.51
C GLN A 93 -8.21 8.92 -19.56
N SER A 94 -8.37 9.58 -18.42
CA SER A 94 -8.22 11.03 -18.22
C SER A 94 -7.81 11.31 -16.77
N GLY A 95 -7.26 12.50 -16.51
CA GLY A 95 -6.84 12.94 -15.18
C GLY A 95 -5.50 13.65 -15.18
N ASN A 96 -5.34 14.60 -14.25
CA ASN A 96 -4.10 15.35 -14.10
C ASN A 96 -3.15 14.63 -13.14
N MET A 97 -2.37 13.68 -13.67
CA MET A 97 -1.41 12.91 -12.87
C MET A 97 -0.41 13.81 -12.14
N SER A 98 -0.01 14.94 -12.74
CA SER A 98 0.90 15.89 -12.09
C SER A 98 0.28 16.52 -10.84
N GLU A 99 -1.00 16.87 -10.90
CA GLU A 99 -1.74 17.41 -9.75
C GLU A 99 -1.91 16.37 -8.64
N ILE A 100 -2.27 15.13 -9.00
CA ILE A 100 -2.38 14.03 -8.02
C ILE A 100 -1.05 13.78 -7.32
N ILE A 101 0.06 13.71 -8.08
CA ILE A 101 1.41 13.54 -7.51
C ILE A 101 1.79 14.75 -6.63
N GLY A 102 1.39 15.96 -7.03
CA GLY A 102 1.56 17.18 -6.24
C GLY A 102 0.85 17.07 -4.88
N LEU A 103 -0.45 16.81 -4.89
CA LEU A 103 -1.28 16.66 -3.68
C LEU A 103 -0.74 15.56 -2.75
N ILE A 104 -0.38 14.40 -3.29
CA ILE A 104 0.20 13.31 -2.50
C ILE A 104 1.53 13.74 -1.86
N SER A 105 2.31 14.59 -2.52
CA SER A 105 3.57 15.08 -1.97
C SER A 105 3.40 16.09 -0.84
N GLU A 106 2.28 16.82 -0.80
CA GLU A 106 2.00 17.83 0.23
C GLU A 106 1.54 17.21 1.56
N ILE A 107 1.03 15.98 1.55
CA ILE A 107 0.62 15.28 2.77
C ILE A 107 1.81 15.14 3.72
N ASP A 108 1.67 15.52 4.98
CA ASP A 108 2.74 15.41 5.97
C ASP A 108 3.26 13.95 6.12
N GLU A 109 4.57 13.79 6.35
CA GLU A 109 5.19 12.46 6.47
C GLU A 109 4.67 11.68 7.68
N THR A 110 4.34 12.35 8.79
CA THR A 110 3.78 11.66 9.95
C THR A 110 2.35 11.18 9.68
N THR A 111 1.60 11.91 8.86
CA THR A 111 0.24 11.54 8.43
C THR A 111 0.26 10.39 7.44
N ILE A 112 1.11 10.43 6.41
CA ILE A 112 1.16 9.37 5.40
C ILE A 112 1.69 8.04 5.96
N LEU A 113 2.45 8.06 7.05
CA LEU A 113 2.87 6.85 7.77
C LEU A 113 1.76 6.24 8.64
N LYS A 114 0.69 6.98 8.93
CA LYS A 114 -0.52 6.45 9.59
C LYS A 114 -1.41 5.79 8.54
N THR A 115 -1.10 4.54 8.22
CA THR A 115 -1.78 3.78 7.16
C THR A 115 -3.28 3.62 7.38
N ASP A 116 -3.74 3.60 8.63
CA ASP A 116 -5.17 3.49 8.96
C ASP A 116 -5.95 4.69 8.42
N ILE A 117 -5.42 5.91 8.60
CA ILE A 117 -6.04 7.14 8.08
C ILE A 117 -6.13 7.11 6.55
N LEU A 118 -5.11 6.57 5.88
CA LEU A 118 -5.13 6.42 4.43
C LEU A 118 -6.14 5.35 3.98
N GLY A 119 -6.26 4.27 4.76
CA GLY A 119 -7.28 3.24 4.57
C GLY A 119 -8.68 3.83 4.66
N ASP A 120 -8.97 4.56 5.74
CA ASP A 120 -10.26 5.22 5.97
C ASP A 120 -10.60 6.21 4.85
N ALA A 121 -9.61 7.01 4.40
CA ALA A 121 -9.80 7.94 3.29
C ALA A 121 -10.15 7.23 1.98
N ILE A 122 -9.51 6.09 1.68
CA ILE A 122 -9.82 5.26 0.52
C ILE A 122 -11.22 4.62 0.69
N GLU A 123 -11.56 4.09 1.86
CA GLU A 123 -12.88 3.50 2.12
C GLU A 123 -14.00 4.53 2.01
N SER A 124 -13.82 5.75 2.53
CA SER A 124 -14.78 6.85 2.39
C SER A 124 -14.96 7.24 0.93
N SER A 125 -13.87 7.46 0.20
CA SER A 125 -13.92 7.83 -1.22
C SER A 125 -14.63 6.76 -2.07
N LEU A 126 -14.34 5.49 -1.79
CA LEU A 126 -14.98 4.38 -2.48
C LEU A 126 -16.44 4.19 -2.03
N SER A 127 -16.87 4.68 -0.88
CA SER A 127 -18.27 4.61 -0.45
C SER A 127 -19.10 5.75 -1.06
N GLU A 128 -18.52 6.94 -1.15
CA GLU A 128 -19.16 8.15 -1.71
C GLU A 128 -19.39 8.07 -3.22
N THR A 129 -18.52 7.38 -3.95
CA THR A 129 -18.60 7.22 -5.41
C THR A 129 -19.62 6.17 -5.87
N GLY A 130 -20.48 5.67 -4.97
CA GLY A 130 -21.42 4.58 -5.24
C GLY A 130 -20.80 3.18 -5.16
N GLY A 131 -19.52 3.10 -4.80
CA GLY A 131 -18.80 1.84 -4.67
C GLY A 131 -18.52 1.15 -6.00
N THR A 132 -18.13 -0.11 -5.86
CA THR A 132 -17.96 -1.05 -6.96
C THR A 132 -19.28 -1.76 -7.30
N GLN A 133 -20.43 -1.17 -6.95
CA GLN A 133 -21.74 -1.76 -7.15
C GLN A 133 -22.02 -2.00 -8.64
N ASP A 134 -21.59 -1.08 -9.51
CA ASP A 134 -21.73 -1.20 -10.96
C ASP A 134 -20.96 -2.38 -11.56
N ILE A 135 -19.96 -2.92 -10.84
CA ILE A 135 -19.21 -4.12 -11.23
C ILE A 135 -19.56 -5.34 -10.36
N GLY A 136 -20.67 -5.29 -9.61
CA GLY A 136 -21.21 -6.42 -8.85
C GLY A 136 -20.46 -6.75 -7.55
N LEU A 137 -19.59 -5.85 -7.08
CA LEU A 137 -18.84 -6.02 -5.84
C LEU A 137 -19.62 -5.36 -4.69
N TYR A 138 -20.23 -6.19 -3.85
CA TYR A 138 -20.96 -5.78 -2.66
C TYR A 138 -20.02 -5.70 -1.45
N ARG A 139 -20.15 -4.64 -0.66
CA ARG A 139 -19.41 -4.47 0.61
C ARG A 139 -20.32 -4.72 1.79
N THR A 140 -19.79 -5.39 2.81
CA THR A 140 -20.47 -5.54 4.11
C THR A 140 -20.31 -4.24 4.92
N PRO A 141 -21.40 -3.60 5.37
CA PRO A 141 -21.33 -2.40 6.21
C PRO A 141 -20.56 -2.63 7.52
N GLU A 142 -19.80 -1.63 7.96
CA GLU A 142 -18.91 -1.70 9.14
C GLU A 142 -19.61 -2.22 10.40
N HIS A 143 -20.77 -1.64 10.76
CA HIS A 143 -21.52 -2.06 11.94
C HIS A 143 -21.96 -3.54 11.92
N ILE A 144 -22.17 -4.12 10.73
CA ILE A 144 -22.47 -5.55 10.59
C ILE A 144 -21.22 -6.38 10.84
N ARG A 145 -20.08 -5.98 10.26
CA ARG A 145 -18.80 -6.68 10.46
C ARG A 145 -18.38 -6.66 11.92
N GLN A 146 -18.42 -5.49 12.57
CA GLN A 146 -18.10 -5.32 13.99
C GLN A 146 -19.03 -6.14 14.89
N MET A 147 -20.33 -6.15 14.62
CA MET A 147 -21.28 -7.02 15.33
C MET A 147 -20.91 -8.50 15.19
N MET A 148 -20.64 -8.95 13.96
CA MET A 148 -20.28 -10.35 13.70
C MET A 148 -18.98 -10.74 14.39
N VAL A 149 -17.95 -9.91 14.33
CA VAL A 149 -16.67 -10.11 15.04
C VAL A 149 -16.86 -10.13 16.55
N ALA A 150 -17.69 -9.24 17.10
CA ALA A 150 -17.98 -9.22 18.53
C ALA A 150 -18.69 -10.51 18.99
N ILE A 151 -19.58 -11.06 18.16
CA ILE A 151 -20.26 -12.34 18.42
C ILE A 151 -19.29 -13.51 18.35
N THR A 152 -18.39 -13.55 17.35
CA THR A 152 -17.41 -14.63 17.22
C THR A 152 -16.32 -14.57 18.29
N ASN A 153 -16.08 -13.40 18.88
CA ASN A 153 -15.21 -13.21 20.03
C ASN A 153 -13.79 -13.79 19.82
N PRO A 154 -13.10 -13.46 18.70
CA PRO A 154 -11.80 -14.06 18.39
C PRO A 154 -10.71 -13.67 19.41
N THR A 155 -9.67 -14.49 19.44
CA THR A 155 -8.47 -14.35 20.28
C THR A 155 -7.19 -14.48 19.45
N PHE A 156 -6.02 -14.22 20.04
CA PHE A 156 -4.72 -14.35 19.37
C PHE A 156 -4.33 -15.80 19.05
N ASP A 157 -4.97 -16.77 19.69
CA ASP A 157 -4.74 -18.19 19.45
C ASP A 157 -5.58 -18.72 18.27
N ASP A 158 -6.54 -17.93 17.78
CA ASP A 158 -7.43 -18.33 16.70
C ASP A 158 -6.82 -18.05 15.32
N ILE A 159 -7.10 -18.94 14.37
CA ILE A 159 -6.82 -18.72 12.95
C ILE A 159 -8.07 -18.14 12.29
N ILE A 160 -7.97 -16.89 11.84
CA ILE A 160 -9.05 -16.20 11.13
C ILE A 160 -8.85 -16.38 9.62
N TYR A 161 -9.90 -16.84 8.94
CA TYR A 161 -9.90 -17.03 7.50
C TYR A 161 -11.18 -16.47 6.89
N ASP A 162 -11.03 -15.59 5.90
CA ASP A 162 -12.12 -15.05 5.10
C ASP A 162 -11.87 -15.36 3.60
N PRO A 163 -12.57 -16.37 3.03
CA PRO A 163 -12.37 -16.77 1.64
C PRO A 163 -12.92 -15.75 0.62
N ALA A 164 -13.67 -14.75 1.06
CA ALA A 164 -14.30 -13.73 0.23
C ALA A 164 -14.02 -12.32 0.78
N CYS A 165 -12.79 -12.11 1.28
CA CYS A 165 -12.44 -10.94 2.09
C CYS A 165 -12.62 -9.58 1.40
N GLY A 166 -12.61 -9.52 0.07
CA GLY A 166 -12.79 -8.27 -0.66
C GLY A 166 -11.74 -7.22 -0.24
N THR A 167 -12.19 -6.11 0.35
CA THR A 167 -11.30 -5.06 0.90
C THR A 167 -10.68 -5.42 2.26
N GLY A 168 -10.96 -6.61 2.80
CA GLY A 168 -10.39 -7.12 4.05
C GLY A 168 -11.12 -6.69 5.32
N GLY A 169 -12.31 -6.09 5.23
CA GLY A 169 -12.99 -5.47 6.38
C GLY A 169 -13.14 -6.38 7.61
N PHE A 170 -13.53 -7.65 7.42
CA PHE A 170 -13.62 -8.61 8.54
C PHE A 170 -12.28 -8.90 9.20
N LEU A 171 -11.19 -8.95 8.42
CA LEU A 171 -9.85 -9.23 8.95
C LEU A 171 -9.32 -8.03 9.76
N PHE A 172 -9.59 -6.80 9.30
CA PHE A 172 -9.27 -5.59 10.05
C PHE A 172 -10.08 -5.51 11.35
N ASP A 173 -11.40 -5.68 11.29
CA ASP A 173 -12.26 -5.61 12.47
C ASP A 173 -11.87 -6.68 13.51
N ALA A 174 -11.55 -7.90 13.07
CA ALA A 174 -11.07 -8.97 13.95
C ALA A 174 -9.71 -8.66 14.57
N TYR A 175 -8.76 -8.11 13.79
CA TYR A 175 -7.47 -7.66 14.30
C TYR A 175 -7.63 -6.58 15.37
N HIS A 176 -8.40 -5.52 15.09
CA HIS A 176 -8.66 -4.45 16.06
C HIS A 176 -9.33 -4.96 17.32
N TYR A 177 -10.33 -5.84 17.18
CA TYR A 177 -11.02 -6.45 18.33
C TYR A 177 -10.07 -7.25 19.24
N CYS A 178 -9.16 -8.04 18.67
CA CYS A 178 -8.14 -8.77 19.45
C CYS A 178 -7.17 -7.81 20.14
N ILE A 179 -6.66 -6.79 19.44
CA ILE A 179 -5.72 -5.80 19.99
C ILE A 179 -6.37 -5.03 21.16
N GLU A 180 -7.60 -4.55 21.01
CA GLU A 180 -8.30 -3.82 22.06
C GLU A 180 -8.48 -4.62 23.35
N LYS A 181 -8.69 -5.94 23.24
CA LYS A 181 -8.84 -6.82 24.40
C LYS A 181 -7.57 -7.02 25.21
N VAL A 182 -6.41 -6.97 24.55
CA VAL A 182 -5.10 -7.12 25.23
C VAL A 182 -4.60 -5.78 25.77
N THR A 183 -5.07 -4.67 25.22
CA THR A 183 -4.65 -3.33 25.63
C THR A 183 -5.50 -2.77 26.79
N LYS A 184 -6.63 -3.41 27.12
CA LYS A 184 -7.50 -3.10 28.27
C LYS A 184 -7.16 -3.99 29.46
#